data_AF-A0A5J5I7F7-F1
#
_entry.id   AF-A0A5J5I7F7-F1
#
_cell.length_a   1.000
_cell.length_b   1.000
_cell.length_c   1.000
_cell.angle_alpha   90.00
_cell.angle_beta   90.00
_cell.angle_gamma   90.00
#
_symmetry.space_group_name_H-M   'P 1'
#
loop_
_entity.id
_entity.type
_entity.pdbx_description
1 polymer ?
#
loop_
_entity_poly.entity_id
_entity_poly.type
_entity_poly.pdbx_seq_one_letter_code
_entity_poly.pdbx_strand_id
1 'polypeptide(L)'
;MCAPVATLALIGTAISAAGTGFAAVQSSAQSRYAANVADQNARLSAEAARTQQDATRQELQTHWRRQAQLQGQQRVAMAAGGLDLGFGNAADLSADTAMLGREDAQRIIDQGANAVKGFDIEGSNYRSQAQASRQAASGALVDGVFGVATTALGGAQQHRELKIKYGKH
;
A
#
# COMPACT_ATOMS: atom_id res chain seq x y z
N MET A 1 -38.22 -37.65 -32.82
CA MET A 1 -36.81 -37.84 -32.42
C MET A 1 -36.16 -36.48 -32.11
N CYS A 2 -36.37 -35.92 -30.91
CA CYS A 2 -35.66 -34.69 -30.47
C CYS A 2 -35.24 -34.75 -28.99
N ALA A 3 -35.07 -35.96 -28.45
CA ALA A 3 -34.59 -36.18 -27.09
C ALA A 3 -33.14 -35.70 -26.79
N PRO A 4 -32.18 -35.55 -27.74
CA PRO A 4 -30.82 -35.20 -27.34
C PRO A 4 -30.66 -33.74 -26.89
N VAL A 5 -31.50 -32.80 -27.34
CA VAL A 5 -31.29 -31.36 -27.07
C VAL A 5 -31.72 -30.97 -25.64
N ALA A 6 -32.80 -31.57 -25.13
CA ALA A 6 -33.30 -31.32 -23.78
C ALA A 6 -32.35 -31.86 -22.70
N THR A 7 -31.80 -33.06 -22.91
CA THR A 7 -30.86 -33.70 -22.00
C THR A 7 -29.47 -33.05 -22.08
N LEU A 8 -29.01 -32.64 -23.28
CA LEU A 8 -27.78 -31.85 -23.41
C LEU A 8 -27.89 -30.45 -22.78
N ALA A 9 -29.05 -29.79 -22.85
CA ALA A 9 -29.24 -28.48 -22.21
C ALA A 9 -29.22 -28.57 -20.67
N LEU A 10 -29.79 -29.64 -20.09
CA LEU A 10 -29.72 -29.89 -18.64
C LEU A 10 -28.33 -30.32 -18.16
N ILE A 11 -27.59 -31.09 -18.97
CA ILE A 11 -26.20 -31.45 -18.67
C ILE A 11 -25.27 -30.23 -18.84
N GLY A 12 -25.49 -29.41 -19.87
CA GLY A 12 -24.74 -28.17 -20.12
C GLY A 12 -24.95 -27.10 -19.04
N THR A 13 -26.15 -27.01 -18.47
CA THR A 13 -26.47 -26.10 -17.35
C THR A 13 -25.90 -26.59 -16.00
N ALA A 14 -25.87 -27.90 -15.75
CA ALA A 14 -25.23 -28.46 -14.56
C ALA A 14 -23.69 -28.28 -14.58
N ILE A 15 -23.04 -28.48 -15.74
CA ILE A 15 -21.59 -28.30 -15.90
C ILE A 15 -21.20 -26.81 -15.80
N SER A 16 -22.02 -25.91 -16.34
CA SER A 16 -21.76 -24.45 -16.24
C SER A 16 -22.03 -23.89 -14.83
N ALA A 17 -23.02 -24.40 -14.09
CA ALA A 17 -23.23 -24.05 -12.68
C ALA A 17 -22.06 -24.51 -11.78
N ALA A 18 -21.53 -25.72 -12.00
CA ALA A 18 -20.37 -26.21 -11.25
C ALA A 18 -19.09 -25.44 -11.58
N GLY A 19 -18.88 -25.09 -12.87
CA GLY A 19 -17.74 -24.29 -13.31
C GLY A 19 -17.74 -22.85 -12.79
N THR A 20 -18.91 -22.20 -12.73
CA THR A 20 -19.07 -20.83 -12.22
C THR A 20 -18.83 -20.73 -10.70
N GLY A 21 -19.31 -21.71 -9.92
CA GLY A 21 -19.04 -21.77 -8.48
C GLY A 21 -17.55 -21.99 -8.16
N PHE A 22 -16.87 -22.87 -8.90
CA PHE A 22 -15.44 -23.12 -8.71
C PHE A 22 -14.58 -21.90 -9.09
N ALA A 23 -14.89 -21.25 -10.22
CA ALA A 23 -14.21 -20.03 -10.66
C ALA A 23 -14.36 -18.87 -9.65
N ALA A 24 -15.53 -18.74 -9.03
CA ALA A 24 -15.80 -17.74 -8.00
C ALA A 24 -14.95 -17.96 -6.73
N VAL A 25 -14.85 -19.20 -6.25
CA VAL A 25 -14.00 -19.55 -5.10
C VAL A 25 -12.53 -19.27 -5.40
N GLN A 26 -12.05 -19.64 -6.58
CA GLN A 26 -10.68 -19.37 -7.00
C GLN A 26 -10.38 -17.87 -7.11
N SER A 27 -11.30 -17.10 -7.72
CA SER A 27 -11.20 -15.63 -7.81
C SER A 27 -11.18 -14.96 -6.43
N SER A 28 -12.00 -15.47 -5.50
CA SER A 28 -12.02 -15.00 -4.12
C SER A 28 -10.72 -15.30 -3.38
N ALA A 29 -10.17 -16.51 -3.52
CA ALA A 29 -8.89 -16.89 -2.93
C ALA A 29 -7.73 -16.01 -3.45
N GLN A 30 -7.69 -15.77 -4.76
CA GLN A 30 -6.69 -14.90 -5.39
C GLN A 30 -6.79 -13.46 -4.86
N SER A 31 -8.01 -12.93 -4.75
CA SER A 31 -8.26 -11.58 -4.24
C SER A 31 -7.89 -11.44 -2.76
N ARG A 32 -8.14 -12.48 -1.94
CA ARG A 32 -7.68 -12.53 -0.54
C ARG A 32 -6.15 -12.56 -0.43
N TYR A 33 -5.49 -13.30 -1.31
CA TYR A 33 -4.02 -13.32 -1.36
C TYR A 33 -3.47 -11.93 -1.70
N ALA A 34 -4.01 -11.27 -2.72
CA ALA A 34 -3.64 -9.90 -3.07
C ALA A 34 -3.83 -8.93 -1.89
N ALA A 35 -4.92 -9.08 -1.12
CA ALA A 35 -5.13 -8.29 0.08
C ALA A 35 -4.05 -8.52 1.15
N ASN A 36 -3.64 -9.77 1.38
CA ASN A 36 -2.59 -10.11 2.34
C ASN A 36 -1.21 -9.58 1.91
N VAL A 37 -0.93 -9.56 0.61
CA VAL A 37 0.30 -8.94 0.07
C VAL A 37 0.27 -7.43 0.30
N ALA A 38 -0.85 -6.77 0.01
CA ALA A 38 -1.01 -5.35 0.25
C ALA A 38 -0.87 -5.00 1.75
N ASP A 39 -1.45 -5.81 2.66
CA ASP A 39 -1.25 -5.61 4.10
C ASP A 39 0.20 -5.76 4.55
N GLN A 40 0.96 -6.70 3.95
CA GLN A 40 2.39 -6.83 4.21
C GLN A 40 3.18 -5.63 3.70
N ASN A 41 2.86 -5.13 2.50
CA ASN A 41 3.48 -3.91 1.97
C ASN A 41 3.19 -2.70 2.86
N ALA A 42 1.96 -2.58 3.39
CA ALA A 42 1.62 -1.51 4.33
C ALA A 42 2.47 -1.58 5.62
N ARG A 43 2.74 -2.79 6.13
CA ARG A 43 3.63 -2.98 7.29
C ARG A 43 5.07 -2.60 6.96
N LEU A 44 5.56 -3.01 5.79
CA LEU A 44 6.90 -2.66 5.34
C LEU A 44 7.07 -1.15 5.19
N SER A 45 6.07 -0.43 4.64
CA SER A 45 6.09 1.03 4.59
C SER A 45 6.14 1.65 6.01
N ALA A 46 5.41 1.10 6.97
CA ALA A 46 5.47 1.58 8.36
C ALA A 46 6.83 1.32 9.03
N GLU A 47 7.48 0.20 8.72
CA GLU A 47 8.85 -0.11 9.18
C GLU A 47 9.89 0.80 8.52
N ALA A 48 9.73 1.08 7.21
CA ALA A 48 10.56 2.03 6.48
C ALA A 48 10.43 3.44 7.05
N ALA A 49 9.21 3.88 7.39
CA ALA A 49 8.96 5.15 8.05
C ALA A 49 9.72 5.26 9.39
N ARG A 50 9.69 4.22 10.23
CA ARG A 50 10.43 4.20 11.50
C ARG A 50 11.94 4.24 11.28
N THR A 51 12.43 3.43 10.35
CA THR A 51 13.85 3.39 9.98
C THR A 51 14.32 4.76 9.49
N GLN A 52 13.51 5.44 8.69
CA GLN A 52 13.80 6.79 8.21
C GLN A 52 13.87 7.80 9.35
N GLN A 53 12.95 7.75 10.33
CA GLN A 53 13.03 8.62 11.50
C GLN A 53 14.33 8.43 12.28
N ASP A 54 14.75 7.18 12.46
CA ASP A 54 15.99 6.87 13.17
C ASP A 54 17.23 7.32 12.38
N ALA A 55 17.22 7.14 11.06
CA ALA A 55 18.26 7.67 10.17
C ALA A 55 18.36 9.20 10.28
N THR A 56 17.24 9.93 10.22
CA THR A 56 17.19 11.39 10.38
C THR A 56 17.73 11.82 11.74
N ARG A 57 17.40 11.11 12.83
CA ARG A 57 17.96 11.39 14.17
C ARG A 57 19.47 11.21 14.22
N GLN A 58 20.01 10.15 13.60
CA GLN A 58 21.44 9.90 13.53
C GLN A 58 22.18 10.94 12.68
N GLU A 59 21.57 11.35 11.57
CA GLU A 59 22.09 12.40 10.70
C GLU A 59 22.16 13.74 11.43
N LEU A 60 21.10 14.12 12.15
CA LEU A 60 21.09 15.31 13.00
C LEU A 60 22.21 15.29 14.04
N GLN A 61 22.38 14.19 14.76
CA GLN A 61 23.47 14.06 15.74
C GLN A 61 24.85 14.23 15.09
N THR A 62 25.03 13.68 13.90
CA THR A 62 26.28 13.80 13.14
C THR A 62 26.50 15.23 12.65
N HIS A 63 25.45 15.89 12.18
CA HIS A 63 25.48 17.29 11.79
C HIS A 63 25.91 18.18 12.97
N TRP A 64 25.29 18.05 14.14
CA TRP A 64 25.65 18.84 15.32
C TRP A 64 27.09 18.59 15.80
N ARG A 65 27.58 17.35 15.71
CA ARG A 65 28.99 17.03 16.01
C ARG A 65 29.96 17.76 15.05
N ARG A 66 29.66 17.74 13.75
CA ARG A 66 30.46 18.45 12.74
C ARG A 66 30.41 19.96 12.96
N GLN A 67 29.25 20.51 13.28
CA GLN A 67 29.10 21.94 13.58
C GLN A 67 29.92 22.34 14.82
N ALA A 68 29.87 21.55 15.88
CA ALA A 68 30.68 21.79 17.08
C ALA A 68 32.19 21.73 16.78
N GLN A 69 32.63 20.78 15.95
CA GLN A 69 34.02 20.68 15.51
C GLN A 69 34.43 21.91 14.68
N LEU A 70 33.58 22.37 13.77
CA LEU A 70 33.82 23.56 12.95
C LEU A 70 33.95 24.82 13.82
N GLN A 71 33.02 25.01 14.77
CA GLN A 71 33.09 26.13 15.72
C GLN A 71 34.36 26.05 16.59
N GLY A 72 34.77 24.85 17.00
CA GLY A 72 36.02 24.64 17.73
C GLY A 72 37.25 25.06 16.91
N GLN A 73 37.31 24.66 15.63
CA GLN A 73 38.37 25.05 14.72
C GLN A 73 38.38 26.57 14.47
N GLN A 74 37.22 27.19 14.26
CA GLN A 74 37.09 28.64 14.13
C GLN A 74 37.63 29.37 15.37
N ARG A 75 37.30 28.89 16.58
CA ARG A 75 37.82 29.46 17.84
C ARG A 75 39.34 29.36 17.94
N VAL A 76 39.92 28.21 17.60
CA VAL A 76 41.39 28.03 17.62
C VAL A 76 42.06 28.91 16.57
N ALA A 77 41.51 28.99 15.36
CA ALA A 77 42.05 29.84 14.30
C ALA A 77 42.00 31.33 14.68
N MET A 78 40.91 31.79 15.30
CA MET A 78 40.79 33.15 15.82
C MET A 78 41.80 33.43 16.94
N ALA A 79 42.04 32.46 17.83
CA ALA A 79 43.03 32.58 18.90
C ALA A 79 44.49 32.56 18.37
N ALA A 80 44.79 31.75 17.36
CA ALA A 80 46.13 31.62 16.78
C ALA A 80 46.50 32.77 15.82
N GLY A 81 45.52 33.38 15.16
CA GLY A 81 45.72 34.47 14.21
C GLY A 81 46.08 35.82 14.84
N GLY A 82 46.07 35.95 16.17
CA GLY A 82 46.41 37.21 16.86
C GLY A 82 45.56 38.40 16.43
N LEU A 83 44.29 38.16 16.09
CA LEU A 83 43.54 39.06 15.21
C LEU A 83 43.09 40.35 15.91
N ASP A 84 43.76 41.43 15.54
CA ASP A 84 43.17 42.75 15.31
C ASP A 84 42.16 42.67 14.15
N LEU A 85 41.05 41.98 14.38
CA LEU A 85 39.82 42.04 13.59
C LEU A 85 38.74 42.36 14.61
N GLY A 86 38.24 43.59 14.62
CA GLY A 86 37.34 44.11 15.66
C GLY A 86 36.34 43.06 16.14
N PHE A 87 36.25 42.89 17.47
CA PHE A 87 35.44 41.89 18.19
C PHE A 87 34.05 41.57 17.59
N GLY A 88 33.45 42.52 16.86
CA GLY A 88 32.24 42.35 16.06
C GLY A 88 32.33 41.25 15.00
N ASN A 89 33.35 41.25 14.12
CA ASN A 89 33.42 40.30 12.99
C ASN A 89 33.58 38.83 13.43
N ALA A 90 34.26 38.58 14.55
CA ALA A 90 34.42 37.23 15.11
C ALA A 90 33.11 36.71 15.73
N ALA A 91 32.39 37.57 16.45
CA ALA A 91 31.08 37.25 17.00
C ALA A 91 30.05 37.01 15.88
N ASP A 92 30.04 37.88 14.87
CA ASP A 92 29.15 37.79 13.70
C ASP A 92 29.40 36.50 12.91
N LEU A 93 30.67 36.14 12.66
CA LEU A 93 31.00 34.88 11.99
C LEU A 93 30.50 33.64 12.75
N SER A 94 30.63 33.66 14.08
CA SER A 94 30.15 32.56 14.92
C SER A 94 28.62 32.49 14.95
N ALA A 95 27.94 33.64 14.92
CA ALA A 95 26.49 33.75 14.85
C ALA A 95 25.96 33.25 13.50
N ASP A 96 26.61 33.62 12.39
CA ASP A 96 26.28 33.15 11.05
C ASP A 96 26.48 31.63 10.94
N THR A 97 27.59 31.10 11.47
CA THR A 97 27.84 29.65 11.50
C THR A 97 26.77 28.90 12.31
N ALA A 98 26.31 29.49 13.43
CA ALA A 98 25.24 28.92 14.24
C ALA A 98 23.87 29.00 13.53
N MET A 99 23.62 30.08 12.78
CA MET A 99 22.42 30.26 11.97
C MET A 99 22.36 29.25 10.83
N LEU A 100 23.42 29.14 10.04
CA LEU A 100 23.53 28.17 8.94
C LEU A 100 23.37 26.73 9.42
N GLY A 101 24.00 26.35 10.54
CA GLY A 101 23.82 24.99 11.05
C GLY A 101 22.41 24.74 11.62
N ARG A 102 21.69 25.76 12.10
CA ARG A 102 20.26 25.60 12.44
C ARG A 102 19.43 25.39 11.18
N GLU A 103 19.72 26.11 10.11
CA GLU A 103 19.04 25.93 8.81
C GLU A 103 19.31 24.54 8.23
N ASP A 104 20.56 24.07 8.25
CA ASP A 104 20.93 22.73 7.80
C ASP A 104 20.25 21.64 8.63
N ALA A 105 20.18 21.82 9.96
CA ALA A 105 19.44 20.90 10.83
C ALA A 105 17.94 20.87 10.52
N GLN A 106 17.32 22.03 10.29
CA GLN A 106 15.92 22.10 9.87
C GLN A 106 15.71 21.39 8.54
N ARG A 107 16.62 21.57 7.57
CA ARG A 107 16.56 20.90 6.27
C ARG A 107 16.61 19.37 6.42
N ILE A 108 17.47 18.85 7.29
CA ILE A 108 17.55 17.41 7.59
C ILE A 108 16.22 16.91 8.19
N ILE A 109 15.63 17.67 9.12
CA ILE A 109 14.33 17.33 9.73
C ILE A 109 13.24 17.31 8.66
N ASP A 110 13.16 18.35 7.83
CA ASP A 110 12.12 18.48 6.80
C ASP A 110 12.23 17.39 5.74
N GLN A 111 13.45 17.05 5.31
CA GLN A 111 13.69 15.93 4.40
C GLN A 111 13.24 14.61 5.02
N GLY A 112 13.61 14.36 6.28
CA GLY A 112 13.17 13.18 7.03
C GLY A 112 11.65 13.10 7.17
N ALA A 113 11.00 14.21 7.55
CA ALA A 113 9.55 14.29 7.70
C ALA A 113 8.81 14.06 6.38
N ASN A 114 9.32 14.62 5.27
CA ASN A 114 8.76 14.40 3.95
C ASN A 114 8.89 12.94 3.49
N ALA A 115 10.03 12.30 3.76
CA ALA A 115 10.22 10.89 3.46
C ALA A 115 9.26 9.99 4.27
N VAL A 116 9.13 10.25 5.58
CA VAL A 116 8.15 9.56 6.46
C VAL A 116 6.73 9.73 5.95
N LYS A 117 6.34 10.96 5.58
CA LYS A 117 5.02 11.24 5.01
C LYS A 117 4.78 10.45 3.72
N GLY A 118 5.80 10.30 2.88
CA GLY A 118 5.73 9.45 1.68
C GLY A 118 5.39 8.00 2.02
N PHE A 119 6.10 7.41 2.98
CA PHE A 119 5.82 6.05 3.45
C PHE A 119 4.45 5.90 4.10
N ASP A 120 3.98 6.90 4.85
CA ASP A 120 2.64 6.88 5.44
C ASP A 120 1.54 6.90 4.37
N ILE A 121 1.71 7.69 3.31
CA ILE A 121 0.81 7.71 2.15
C ILE A 121 0.81 6.36 1.45
N GLU A 122 1.98 5.78 1.17
CA GLU A 122 2.10 4.44 0.59
C GLU A 122 1.40 3.39 1.45
N GLY A 123 1.64 3.40 2.76
CA GLY A 123 1.00 2.49 3.70
C GLY A 123 -0.52 2.66 3.77
N SER A 124 -1.04 3.87 3.58
CA SER A 124 -2.48 4.13 3.45
C SER A 124 -3.05 3.60 2.13
N ASN A 125 -2.32 3.78 1.04
CA ASN A 125 -2.71 3.27 -0.28
C ASN A 125 -2.75 1.73 -0.28
N TYR A 126 -1.75 1.07 0.31
CA TYR A 126 -1.74 -0.38 0.43
C TYR A 126 -2.87 -0.91 1.30
N ARG A 127 -3.19 -0.25 2.42
CA ARG A 127 -4.36 -0.61 3.24
C ARG A 127 -5.68 -0.48 2.47
N SER A 128 -5.81 0.59 1.68
CA SER A 128 -6.97 0.80 0.82
C SER A 128 -7.07 -0.27 -0.27
N GLN A 129 -5.94 -0.64 -0.88
CA GLN A 129 -5.86 -1.73 -1.85
C GLN A 129 -6.24 -3.08 -1.22
N ALA A 130 -5.76 -3.37 0.00
CA ALA A 130 -6.14 -4.58 0.71
C ALA A 130 -7.65 -4.65 0.97
N GLN A 131 -8.25 -3.53 1.39
CA GLN A 131 -9.70 -3.44 1.60
C GLN A 131 -10.46 -3.67 0.29
N ALA A 132 -10.04 -3.03 -0.81
CA ALA A 132 -10.65 -3.21 -2.13
C ALA A 132 -10.54 -4.67 -2.60
N SER A 133 -9.38 -5.31 -2.44
CA SER A 133 -9.20 -6.74 -2.78
C SER A 133 -10.07 -7.66 -1.91
N ARG A 134 -10.27 -7.35 -0.62
CA ARG A 134 -11.21 -8.10 0.24
C ARG A 134 -12.66 -7.93 -0.21
N GLN A 135 -13.05 -6.73 -0.64
CA GLN A 135 -14.38 -6.48 -1.21
C GLN A 135 -14.56 -7.25 -2.53
N ALA A 136 -13.57 -7.22 -3.42
CA ALA A 136 -13.58 -8.00 -4.66
C ALA A 136 -13.69 -9.51 -4.38
N ALA A 137 -12.98 -10.02 -3.37
CA ALA A 137 -13.09 -11.41 -2.97
C ALA A 137 -14.50 -11.79 -2.49
N SER A 138 -15.17 -10.87 -1.79
CA SER A 138 -16.53 -11.08 -1.29
C SER A 138 -17.54 -10.98 -2.42
N GLY A 139 -17.38 -9.99 -3.32
CA GLY A 139 -18.18 -9.84 -4.53
C GLY A 139 -18.10 -11.06 -5.44
N ALA A 140 -16.89 -11.59 -5.69
CA ALA A 140 -16.71 -12.79 -6.50
C ALA A 140 -17.47 -14.01 -5.95
N LEU A 141 -17.51 -14.18 -4.62
CA LEU A 141 -18.29 -15.26 -4.00
C LEU A 141 -19.80 -15.03 -4.18
N VAL A 142 -20.26 -13.80 -3.95
CA VAL A 142 -21.67 -13.42 -4.11
C VAL A 142 -22.11 -13.63 -5.55
N ASP A 143 -21.36 -13.12 -6.52
CA ASP A 143 -21.61 -13.32 -7.96
C ASP A 143 -21.57 -14.80 -8.35
N GLY A 144 -20.64 -15.57 -7.77
CA GLY A 144 -20.62 -17.02 -7.93
C GLY A 144 -21.91 -17.68 -7.48
N VAL A 145 -22.37 -17.36 -6.27
CA VAL A 145 -23.63 -17.89 -5.72
C VAL A 145 -24.83 -17.47 -6.57
N PHE A 146 -24.90 -16.20 -6.98
CA PHE A 146 -25.96 -15.72 -7.87
C PHE A 146 -25.90 -16.38 -9.25
N GLY A 147 -24.71 -16.59 -9.81
CA GLY A 147 -24.51 -17.30 -11.07
C GLY A 147 -24.98 -18.74 -10.99
N VAL A 148 -24.68 -19.45 -9.89
CA VAL A 148 -25.19 -20.80 -9.65
C VAL A 148 -26.72 -20.79 -9.50
N ALA A 149 -27.28 -19.86 -8.72
CA ALA A 149 -28.72 -19.77 -8.48
C ALA A 149 -29.51 -19.42 -9.75
N THR A 150 -29.05 -18.46 -10.53
CA THR A 150 -29.66 -18.10 -11.83
C THR A 150 -29.55 -19.23 -12.84
N THR A 151 -28.41 -19.93 -12.91
CA THR A 151 -28.25 -21.12 -13.76
C THR A 151 -29.22 -22.24 -13.34
N ALA A 152 -29.37 -22.48 -12.04
CA ALA A 152 -30.30 -23.49 -11.52
C ALA A 152 -31.78 -23.12 -11.78
N LEU A 153 -32.15 -21.85 -11.59
CA LEU A 153 -33.50 -21.36 -11.90
C LEU A 153 -33.81 -21.41 -13.40
N GLY A 154 -32.86 -21.01 -14.25
CA GLY A 154 -33.00 -21.11 -15.71
C GLY A 154 -33.13 -22.55 -16.18
N GLY A 155 -32.32 -23.47 -15.63
CA GLY A 155 -32.45 -24.91 -15.87
C GLY A 155 -33.80 -25.47 -15.42
N ALA A 156 -34.33 -25.02 -14.27
CA ALA A 156 -35.63 -25.45 -13.76
C ALA A 156 -36.82 -24.92 -14.61
N GLN A 157 -36.75 -23.68 -15.08
CA GLN A 157 -37.75 -23.13 -16.01
C GLN A 157 -37.73 -23.87 -17.35
N GLN A 158 -36.54 -24.12 -17.90
CA GLN A 158 -36.37 -24.86 -19.15
C GLN A 158 -36.88 -26.31 -19.01
N HIS A 159 -36.61 -26.97 -17.88
CA HIS A 159 -37.17 -28.29 -17.56
C HIS A 159 -38.70 -28.27 -17.46
N ARG A 160 -39.29 -27.24 -16.83
CA ARG A 160 -40.75 -27.09 -16.72
C ARG A 160 -41.41 -26.86 -18.09
N GLU A 161 -40.83 -26.03 -18.94
CA GLU A 161 -41.30 -25.82 -20.32
C GLU A 161 -41.22 -27.10 -21.14
N LEU A 162 -40.10 -27.84 -21.05
CA LEU A 162 -39.95 -29.13 -21.72
C LEU A 162 -40.99 -30.15 -21.24
N LYS A 163 -41.29 -30.19 -19.93
CA LYS A 163 -42.32 -31.07 -19.37
C LYS A 163 -43.73 -30.67 -19.82
N ILE A 164 -44.03 -29.39 -20.01
CA ILE A 164 -45.31 -28.92 -20.56
C ILE A 164 -45.42 -29.24 -22.05
N LYS A 165 -44.31 -29.12 -22.80
CA LYS A 165 -44.28 -29.33 -24.27
C LYS A 165 -44.24 -30.80 -24.68
N TYR A 166 -43.70 -31.68 -23.83
CA TYR A 166 -43.56 -33.13 -24.10
C TYR A 166 -44.33 -34.03 -23.12
N GLY A 167 -45.02 -33.49 -22.11
CA GLY A 167 -45.72 -34.24 -21.06
C GLY A 167 -47.22 -34.46 -21.26
N LYS A 168 -47.69 -34.55 -22.51
CA LYS A 168 -49.01 -35.12 -22.87
C LYS A 168 -48.75 -36.45 -23.61
N HIS A 169 -49.15 -37.60 -23.08
CA HIS A 169 -50.50 -38.16 -23.28
C HIS A 169 -51.61 -37.12 -23.50
#